data_AF-A0A0Q8BE46-F1
#
_entry.id   AF-A0A0Q8BE46-F1
#
_cell.length_a   1.000
_cell.length_b   1.000
_cell.length_c   1.000
_cell.angle_alpha   90.00
_cell.angle_beta   90.00
_cell.angle_gamma   90.00
#
_symmetry.space_group_name_H-M   'P 1'
#
loop_
_entity.id
_entity.type
_entity.pdbx_description
1 polymer ?
#
loop_
_entity_poly.entity_id
_entity_poly.type
_entity_poly.pdbx_seq_one_letter_code
_entity_poly.pdbx_strand_id
1 'polypeptide(L)'
;MLDSVTSSVAALTRLTVPIDFGSPDGEPVDLLFTLQSDTRAFLPAFSRLCRLLRSSWLRDGLRQARSADEGMAILRMAENELADPSAVPYGAGGAVAVEAATAE
;
A
#
# COMPACT_ATOMS: atom_id res chain seq x y z
N MET A 1 26.73 -2.07 -6.35
CA MET A 1 26.91 -0.65 -5.97
C MET A 1 25.63 -0.08 -5.34
N LEU A 2 25.26 -0.67 -4.20
CA LEU A 2 24.47 -0.11 -3.10
C LEU A 2 25.21 -0.43 -1.78
N ASP A 3 26.51 -0.72 -1.88
CA ASP A 3 27.30 -1.43 -0.86
C ASP A 3 27.64 -0.54 0.36
N SER A 4 27.23 0.73 0.33
CA SER A 4 27.42 1.72 1.40
C SER A 4 26.13 2.06 2.15
N VAL A 5 25.00 1.39 1.84
CA VAL A 5 23.74 1.64 2.54
C VAL A 5 23.78 0.96 3.91
N THR A 6 24.06 1.72 4.95
CA THR A 6 24.17 1.23 6.33
C THR A 6 22.81 1.00 7.00
N SER A 7 21.72 1.51 6.42
CA SER A 7 20.36 1.38 6.95
C SER A 7 19.32 1.42 5.84
N SER A 8 18.25 0.64 5.97
CA SER A 8 17.11 0.70 5.04
C SER A 8 16.41 2.05 5.12
N VAL A 9 16.18 2.68 3.96
CA VAL A 9 15.45 3.93 3.80
C VAL A 9 14.31 3.70 2.83
N ALA A 10 13.14 4.25 3.14
CA ALA A 10 12.02 4.30 2.21
C ALA A 10 11.48 5.72 2.10
N ALA A 11 10.98 6.09 0.94
CA ALA A 11 10.26 7.34 0.74
C ALA A 11 8.95 7.10 0.00
N LEU A 12 7.91 7.80 0.44
CA LEU A 12 6.63 7.90 -0.21
C LEU A 12 6.53 9.26 -0.91
N THR A 13 6.23 9.23 -2.20
CA THR A 13 6.03 10.44 -3.01
C THR A 13 4.64 10.41 -3.62
N ARG A 14 3.88 11.49 -3.45
CA ARG A 14 2.63 11.71 -4.16
C ARG A 14 2.87 12.70 -5.29
N LEU A 15 2.59 12.29 -6.51
CA LEU A 15 2.75 13.14 -7.69
C LEU A 15 1.58 14.13 -7.77
N THR A 16 1.89 15.38 -8.10
CA THR A 16 0.86 16.39 -8.36
C THR A 16 0.12 16.12 -9.68
N VAL A 17 0.83 15.53 -10.65
CA VAL A 17 0.28 15.12 -11.95
C VAL A 17 0.52 13.61 -12.07
N PRO A 18 -0.55 12.78 -12.17
CA PRO A 18 -0.41 11.35 -12.43
C PRO A 18 0.32 11.08 -13.75
N ILE A 19 1.15 10.04 -13.78
CA ILE A 19 1.94 9.64 -14.95
C ILE A 19 1.36 8.34 -15.50
N ASP A 20 1.08 8.30 -16.81
CA ASP A 20 0.80 7.04 -17.48
C ASP A 20 2.07 6.18 -17.51
N PHE A 21 2.05 5.09 -16.76
CA PHE A 21 3.16 4.16 -16.62
C PHE A 21 2.91 2.84 -17.36
N GLY A 22 1.83 2.74 -18.14
CA GLY A 22 1.43 1.46 -18.76
C GLY A 22 1.07 0.39 -17.74
N SER A 23 0.46 0.82 -16.63
CA SER A 23 0.04 -0.04 -15.52
C SER A 23 -0.93 -1.13 -16.02
N PRO A 24 -0.88 -2.37 -15.49
CA PRO A 24 -1.80 -3.44 -15.91
C PRO A 24 -3.28 -3.16 -15.65
N ASP A 25 -3.58 -2.28 -14.70
CA ASP A 25 -4.93 -1.80 -14.38
C ASP A 25 -5.40 -0.66 -15.29
N GLY A 26 -4.52 -0.12 -16.15
CA GLY A 26 -4.81 1.01 -17.02
C GLY A 26 -4.87 2.36 -16.31
N GLU A 27 -4.57 2.42 -15.01
CA GLU A 27 -4.65 3.65 -14.23
C GLU A 27 -3.29 4.37 -14.17
N PRO A 28 -3.27 5.71 -14.26
CA PRO A 28 -2.04 6.47 -14.15
C PRO A 28 -1.50 6.42 -12.71
N VAL A 29 -0.17 6.39 -12.58
CA VAL A 29 0.54 6.31 -11.30
C VAL A 29 0.72 7.70 -10.72
N ASP A 30 0.32 7.85 -9.47
CA ASP A 30 0.38 9.10 -8.71
C ASP A 30 0.89 8.90 -7.27
N LEU A 31 1.12 7.66 -6.85
CA LEU A 31 1.87 7.31 -5.64
C LEU A 31 3.09 6.47 -6.01
N LEU A 32 4.26 6.91 -5.56
CA LEU A 32 5.51 6.20 -5.71
C LEU A 32 6.06 5.83 -4.33
N PHE A 33 6.45 4.57 -4.19
CA PHE A 33 7.25 4.11 -3.08
C PHE A 33 8.65 3.75 -3.56
N THR A 34 9.64 4.33 -2.90
CA THR A 34 11.04 3.98 -3.10
C THR A 34 11.53 3.27 -1.85
N LEU A 35 12.26 2.18 -2.04
CA LEU A 35 12.86 1.41 -0.96
C LEU A 35 14.32 1.14 -1.34
N GLN A 36 15.21 1.49 -0.42
CA GLN A 36 16.62 1.22 -0.50
C GLN A 36 17.04 0.46 0.76
N SER A 37 17.70 -0.66 0.60
CA SER A 37 18.20 -1.47 1.73
C SER A 37 19.38 -2.31 1.30
N ASP A 38 20.02 -2.99 2.24
CA ASP A 38 20.91 -4.09 1.90
C ASP A 38 20.14 -5.22 1.21
N THR A 39 20.85 -6.03 0.41
CA THR A 39 20.26 -7.11 -0.40
C THR A 39 19.53 -8.16 0.44
N ARG A 40 19.96 -8.42 1.68
CA ARG A 40 19.32 -9.43 2.54
C ARG A 40 18.01 -8.91 3.14
N ALA A 41 17.95 -7.63 3.49
CA ALA A 41 16.75 -7.01 4.03
C ALA A 41 15.74 -6.54 2.95
N PHE A 42 16.17 -6.41 1.69
CA PHE A 42 15.34 -5.87 0.61
C PHE A 42 14.06 -6.65 0.38
N LEU A 43 14.15 -7.94 0.08
CA LEU A 43 12.96 -8.75 -0.23
C LEU A 43 11.98 -8.84 0.95
N PRO A 44 12.42 -9.06 2.20
CA PRO A 44 11.52 -8.99 3.35
C PRO A 44 10.81 -7.63 3.50
N ALA A 45 11.56 -6.52 3.41
CA ALA A 45 11.01 -5.18 3.53
C ALA A 45 10.04 -4.85 2.38
N PHE A 46 10.42 -5.17 1.15
CA PHE A 46 9.60 -4.97 -0.04
C PHE A 46 8.33 -5.80 -0.01
N SER A 47 8.42 -7.08 0.39
CA SER A 47 7.25 -7.96 0.53
C SER A 47 6.26 -7.42 1.57
N ARG A 48 6.76 -6.92 2.71
CA ARG A 48 5.92 -6.27 3.73
C ARG A 48 5.24 -5.02 3.19
N LEU A 49 5.98 -4.17 2.47
CA LEU A 49 5.41 -2.98 1.83
C LEU A 49 4.32 -3.34 0.83
N CYS A 50 4.58 -4.29 -0.09
CA CYS A 50 3.58 -4.76 -1.05
C CYS A 50 2.32 -5.30 -0.36
N ARG A 51 2.44 -5.98 0.78
CA ARG A 51 1.28 -6.45 1.56
C ARG A 51 0.43 -5.29 2.10
N LEU A 52 1.07 -4.26 2.66
CA LEU A 52 0.37 -3.07 3.17
C LEU A 52 -0.39 -2.37 2.02
N LEU A 53 0.28 -2.18 0.88
CA LEU A 53 -0.29 -1.44 -0.26
C LEU A 53 -1.47 -2.11 -0.96
N ARG A 54 -1.75 -3.38 -0.69
CA ARG A 54 -2.97 -4.01 -1.24
C ARG A 54 -4.23 -3.42 -0.61
N SER A 55 -4.16 -2.96 0.64
CA SER A 55 -5.26 -2.28 1.30
C SER A 55 -5.66 -1.01 0.52
N SER A 56 -6.93 -0.93 0.11
CA SER A 56 -7.47 0.28 -0.53
C SER A 56 -7.55 1.44 0.46
N TRP A 57 -7.97 1.19 1.71
CA TRP A 57 -8.06 2.23 2.74
C TRP A 57 -6.71 2.92 2.97
N LEU A 58 -5.61 2.14 2.94
CA LEU A 58 -4.28 2.69 3.11
C LEU A 58 -3.93 3.61 1.93
N ARG A 59 -4.13 3.12 0.69
CA ARG A 59 -3.84 3.89 -0.52
C ARG A 59 -4.64 5.19 -0.56
N ASP A 60 -5.94 5.12 -0.30
CA ASP A 60 -6.84 6.27 -0.30
C ASP A 60 -6.51 7.27 0.82
N GLY A 61 -6.13 6.77 1.99
CA GLY A 61 -5.65 7.59 3.09
C GLY A 61 -4.37 8.35 2.73
N LEU A 62 -3.40 7.66 2.12
CA LEU A 62 -2.15 8.30 1.69
C LEU A 62 -2.34 9.34 0.59
N ARG A 63 -3.35 9.18 -0.28
CA ARG A 63 -3.73 10.20 -1.28
C ARG A 63 -4.27 11.48 -0.63
N GLN A 64 -4.99 11.32 0.47
CA GLN A 64 -5.67 12.39 1.20
C GLN A 64 -4.80 13.05 2.26
N ALA A 65 -3.70 12.42 2.67
CA ALA A 65 -2.77 12.95 3.65
C ALA A 65 -2.28 14.36 3.26
N ARG A 66 -2.44 15.32 4.17
CA ARG A 66 -2.10 16.74 3.98
C ARG A 66 -0.71 17.07 4.49
N SER A 67 -0.05 16.13 5.16
CA SER A 67 1.30 16.28 5.70
C SER A 67 2.04 14.95 5.73
N ALA A 68 3.38 15.02 5.86
CA ALA A 68 4.21 13.85 6.04
C ALA A 68 3.87 13.10 7.34
N ASP A 69 3.56 13.82 8.43
CA ASP A 69 3.18 13.23 9.71
C ASP A 69 1.87 12.45 9.62
N GLU A 70 0.87 12.99 8.91
CA GLU A 70 -0.40 12.32 8.66
C GLU A 70 -0.19 11.05 7.81
N GLY A 71 0.63 11.14 6.75
CA GLY A 71 0.99 9.97 5.95
C GLY A 71 1.73 8.89 6.77
N MET A 72 2.64 9.30 7.65
CA MET A 72 3.35 8.39 8.56
C MET A 72 2.42 7.76 9.60
N ALA A 73 1.44 8.50 10.13
CA ALA A 73 0.45 7.97 11.04
C ALA A 73 -0.41 6.88 10.37
N ILE A 74 -0.87 7.15 9.14
CA ILE A 74 -1.63 6.20 8.31
C ILE A 74 -0.84 4.90 8.06
N LEU A 75 0.44 5.01 7.71
CA LEU A 75 1.31 3.84 7.54
C LEU A 75 1.45 3.03 8.83
N ARG A 76 1.65 3.67 9.99
CA ARG A 76 1.76 2.99 11.28
C ARG A 76 0.48 2.26 11.67
N MET A 77 -0.69 2.83 11.38
CA MET A 77 -1.98 2.17 11.60
C MET A 77 -2.09 0.87 10.79
N ALA A 78 -1.72 0.92 9.50
CA ALA A 78 -1.74 -0.28 8.65
C ALA A 78 -0.73 -1.34 9.08
N GLU A 79 0.44 -0.93 9.56
CA GLU A 79 1.41 -1.86 10.12
C GLU A 79 0.89 -2.58 11.36
N ASN A 80 0.13 -1.90 12.21
CA ASN A 80 -0.48 -2.50 13.39
C ASN A 80 -1.58 -3.51 13.02
N GLU A 81 -2.41 -3.19 12.01
CA GLU A 81 -3.41 -4.13 11.48
C GLU A 81 -2.75 -5.39 10.89
N LEU A 82 -1.63 -5.25 10.20
CA LEU A 82 -0.91 -6.39 9.63
C LEU A 82 -0.27 -7.30 10.71
N ALA A 83 -0.03 -6.75 11.90
CA ALA A 83 0.55 -7.46 13.04
C ALA A 83 -0.52 -8.11 13.95
N ASP A 84 -1.79 -7.73 13.81
CA ASP A 84 -2.89 -8.29 14.60
C ASP A 84 -3.32 -9.68 14.06
N PRO A 85 -3.17 -10.77 14.84
CA PRO A 85 -3.57 -12.11 14.43
C PRO A 85 -5.10 -12.31 14.38
N SER A 86 -5.90 -11.36 14.88
CA SER A 86 -7.36 -11.42 14.90
C SER A 86 -8.03 -10.64 13.78
N ALA A 87 -7.27 -9.86 13.00
CA ALA A 87 -7.79 -9.17 11.83
C ALA A 87 -8.28 -10.20 10.80
N VAL A 88 -9.58 -10.15 10.47
CA VAL A 88 -10.25 -11.02 9.50
C VAL A 88 -9.36 -11.21 8.26
N PRO A 89 -9.13 -12.44 7.76
CA PRO A 89 -8.23 -12.66 6.65
C PRO A 89 -8.61 -11.76 5.48
N TYR A 90 -7.61 -10.96 5.13
CA TYR A 90 -7.55 -10.07 3.98
C TYR A 90 -8.06 -10.80 2.71
N GLY A 91 -9.30 -10.51 2.27
CA GLY A 91 -9.92 -11.17 1.10
C GLY A 91 -11.44 -11.38 1.10
N ALA A 92 -12.19 -10.99 2.14
CA ALA A 92 -13.66 -11.13 2.17
C ALA A 92 -14.42 -10.00 1.45
N GLY A 93 -13.91 -9.53 0.31
CA GLY A 93 -14.51 -8.45 -0.48
C GLY A 93 -14.50 -8.79 -1.96
N GLY A 94 -15.37 -9.70 -2.38
CA GLY A 94 -15.42 -10.15 -3.77
C GLY A 94 -16.46 -11.22 -4.08
N ALA A 95 -17.67 -11.11 -3.55
CA ALA A 95 -18.84 -11.79 -4.11
C ALA A 95 -20.08 -10.96 -3.76
N VAL A 96 -20.37 -9.97 -4.60
CA VAL A 96 -21.72 -9.39 -4.66
C VAL A 96 -22.57 -10.43 -5.38
N ALA A 97 -23.16 -11.37 -4.64
CA ALA A 97 -24.27 -12.16 -5.15
C ALA A 97 -25.52 -11.29 -5.02
N VAL A 98 -25.81 -10.53 -6.09
CA VAL A 98 -27.14 -10.00 -6.32
C VAL A 98 -27.99 -11.18 -6.76
N GLU A 99 -28.86 -11.68 -5.89
CA GLU A 99 -30.03 -12.43 -6.36
C GLU A 99 -31.30 -11.81 -5.78
N ALA A 100 -32.19 -11.54 -6.72
CA ALA A 100 -33.32 -10.64 -6.62
C ALA A 100 -34.37 -11.12 -5.61
N ALA A 101 -34.95 -10.14 -4.92
CA ALA A 101 -36.31 -10.25 -4.46
C ALA A 101 -37.25 -10.30 -5.67
N THR A 102 -37.99 -11.39 -5.82
CA THR A 102 -39.38 -11.33 -6.26
C THR A 102 -40.19 -12.23 -5.35
N ALA A 103 -41.13 -11.57 -4.68
CA ALA A 103 -42.18 -12.17 -3.87
C ALA A 103 -43.29 -12.74 -4.75
N GLU A 104 -44.12 -13.55 -4.08
CA GLU A 104 -45.42 -14.12 -4.48
C GLU A 104 -45.41 -15.46 -5.23
#